data_AF-A0A540N115-F1
#
_entry.id   AF-A0A540N115-F1
#
_cell.length_a   1.000
_cell.length_b   1.000
_cell.length_c   1.000
_cell.angle_alpha   90.00
_cell.angle_beta   90.00
_cell.angle_gamma   90.00
#
_symmetry.space_group_name_H-M   'P 1'
#
loop_
_entity.id
_entity.type
_entity.pdbx_description
1 polymer ?
#
loop_
_entity_poly.entity_id
_entity_poly.type
_entity_poly.pdbx_seq_one_letter_code
_entity_poly.pdbx_strand_id
1 'polypeptide(L)'
;MVGSFNGFDGVSEAKLPGELQSDIDVIGDDEVNDSPIEEVWLTVPITDDPSQPTLTFRTWVLGILSCVILSFVNKFFGFRTNQLSVSSVSAQIVVLPLGKLMAATLPTRKFRVPFTKWSFTMNPGPFNLKEHVLITIFANSGAGGVYAVHIITIVKAFYHRKQHPAAAFLLALTTQMLGYGWAGLFRKYLVDSPYMWWPANLVQVSLFRALHEKEKRPKGGVTRLQFFLMVFVCSFAYYIFPGFLFPSISAFSIVCLIWKSSITAQQIGSGMNGLGIGSFGFDWSTIAGFLGSPLATPGFAIINLLVGFVLILYILTPISYWSNAYDAKKFPIFTSHTFDSTGQTYDLSRVLNQTTFDIDREAYNNYSKLYLSTFFAFSYGLSFATLTATISHVALFHGK
;
A
#
# COMPACT_ATOMS: atom_id res chain seq x y z
N MET A 1 -20.22 -27.64 -34.36
CA MET A 1 -20.59 -29.05 -34.19
C MET A 1 -20.64 -29.31 -32.70
N VAL A 2 -21.77 -29.82 -32.22
CA VAL A 2 -22.18 -29.95 -30.82
C VAL A 2 -21.23 -30.84 -30.01
N GLY A 3 -20.94 -30.47 -28.76
CA GLY A 3 -20.14 -31.29 -27.83
C GLY A 3 -19.97 -30.64 -26.45
N SER A 4 -20.85 -31.02 -25.53
CA SER A 4 -21.05 -30.58 -24.14
C SER A 4 -19.82 -30.62 -23.22
N PHE A 5 -19.69 -29.62 -22.35
CA PHE A 5 -19.14 -29.74 -21.00
C PHE A 5 -19.95 -28.86 -20.05
N ASN A 6 -20.80 -29.49 -19.25
CA ASN A 6 -21.58 -28.90 -18.16
C ASN A 6 -20.71 -28.81 -16.89
N GLY A 7 -20.82 -27.69 -16.17
CA GLY A 7 -20.38 -27.58 -14.78
C GLY A 7 -20.20 -26.12 -14.34
N PHE A 8 -20.90 -25.73 -13.27
CA PHE A 8 -20.94 -24.44 -12.57
C PHE A 8 -22.05 -23.46 -12.96
N ASP A 9 -23.22 -23.78 -12.40
CA ASP A 9 -23.97 -22.99 -11.43
C ASP A 9 -24.47 -21.60 -11.80
N GLY A 10 -25.81 -21.54 -11.90
CA GLY A 10 -26.59 -20.32 -11.97
C GLY A 10 -26.55 -19.53 -10.67
N VAL A 11 -26.40 -18.22 -10.80
CA VAL A 11 -26.75 -17.25 -9.76
C VAL A 11 -28.12 -16.69 -10.12
N SER A 12 -29.10 -17.13 -9.35
CA SER A 12 -30.48 -16.63 -9.32
C SER A 12 -30.52 -15.13 -9.03
N GLU A 13 -31.42 -14.44 -9.73
CA GLU A 13 -31.87 -13.07 -9.47
C GLU A 13 -32.23 -12.86 -7.99
N ALA A 14 -31.78 -11.75 -7.42
CA ALA A 14 -32.11 -11.34 -6.05
C ALA A 14 -33.56 -10.84 -5.98
N LYS A 15 -34.44 -11.61 -5.32
CA LYS A 15 -35.73 -11.14 -4.82
C LYS A 15 -35.54 -10.39 -3.49
N LEU A 16 -36.26 -9.27 -3.31
CA LEU A 16 -36.41 -8.59 -2.03
C LEU A 16 -37.02 -9.56 -0.99
N PRO A 17 -36.53 -9.63 0.26
CA PRO A 17 -37.15 -10.48 1.26
C PRO A 17 -38.31 -9.76 1.95
N GLY A 18 -39.52 -10.25 1.69
CA GLY A 18 -40.64 -10.18 2.62
C GLY A 18 -40.62 -11.40 3.55
N GLU A 19 -41.03 -11.17 4.79
CA GLU A 19 -41.49 -12.13 5.81
C GLU A 19 -40.51 -13.26 6.20
N LEU A 20 -39.76 -13.01 7.28
CA LEU A 20 -39.07 -14.02 8.07
C LEU A 20 -40.02 -14.57 9.13
N GLN A 21 -40.42 -15.82 8.97
CA GLN A 21 -40.99 -16.65 10.04
C GLN A 21 -40.23 -17.98 10.03
N SER A 22 -39.40 -18.21 11.04
CA SER A 22 -38.96 -19.54 11.42
C SER A 22 -38.52 -19.53 12.88
N ASP A 23 -39.32 -20.20 13.70
CA ASP A 23 -39.03 -20.59 15.07
C ASP A 23 -37.70 -21.37 15.15
N ILE A 24 -36.74 -20.84 15.90
CA ILE A 24 -35.67 -21.63 16.51
C ILE A 24 -35.42 -21.06 17.92
N ASP A 25 -35.89 -21.75 18.94
CA ASP A 25 -35.46 -21.56 20.33
C ASP A 25 -34.00 -22.05 20.47
N VAL A 26 -33.05 -21.11 20.52
CA VAL A 26 -31.71 -21.33 21.09
C VAL A 26 -31.46 -20.28 22.16
N ILE A 27 -31.37 -20.75 23.40
CA ILE A 27 -30.97 -19.98 24.57
C ILE A 27 -29.46 -19.71 24.47
N GLY A 28 -29.09 -18.45 24.24
CA GLY A 28 -27.72 -17.93 24.32
C GLY A 28 -27.67 -16.50 23.78
N ASP A 29 -27.23 -15.54 24.59
CA ASP A 29 -27.12 -14.11 24.27
C ASP A 29 -26.11 -13.82 23.12
N ASP A 30 -26.50 -14.10 21.88
CA ASP A 30 -25.76 -13.64 20.71
C ASP A 30 -26.46 -12.37 20.18
N GLU A 31 -25.90 -11.21 20.52
CA GLU A 31 -26.24 -9.93 19.90
C GLU A 31 -26.13 -10.06 18.37
N VAL A 32 -27.27 -10.06 17.68
CA VAL A 32 -27.34 -10.11 16.22
C VAL A 32 -26.63 -8.89 15.65
N ASN A 33 -25.46 -9.11 15.05
CA ASN A 33 -24.64 -8.07 14.44
C ASN A 33 -25.00 -7.92 12.96
N ASP A 34 -25.47 -6.74 12.56
CA ASP A 34 -26.00 -6.45 11.22
C ASP A 34 -24.92 -6.11 10.16
N SER A 35 -23.63 -6.36 10.41
CA SER A 35 -22.59 -6.10 9.40
C SER A 35 -22.74 -7.05 8.20
N PRO A 36 -22.87 -6.54 6.96
CA PRO A 36 -23.05 -7.38 5.77
C PRO A 36 -21.77 -8.16 5.38
N ILE A 37 -20.62 -7.85 5.99
CA ILE A 37 -19.32 -8.48 5.73
C ILE A 37 -18.91 -9.32 6.94
N GLU A 38 -18.74 -10.63 6.72
CA GLU A 38 -18.41 -11.62 7.75
C GLU A 38 -17.06 -11.32 8.43
N GLU A 39 -16.04 -10.94 7.66
CA GLU A 39 -14.71 -10.65 8.19
C GLU A 39 -14.72 -9.45 9.16
N VAL A 40 -15.58 -8.47 8.90
CA VAL A 40 -15.77 -7.31 9.78
C VAL A 40 -16.46 -7.74 11.07
N TRP A 41 -17.51 -8.56 10.96
CA TRP A 41 -18.25 -9.09 12.10
C TRP A 41 -17.35 -9.88 13.07
N LEU A 42 -16.48 -10.74 12.54
CA LEU A 42 -15.58 -11.56 13.36
C LEU A 42 -14.47 -10.75 14.06
N THR A 43 -14.10 -9.59 13.49
CA THR A 43 -12.91 -8.84 13.91
C THR A 43 -13.21 -7.58 14.71
N VAL A 44 -14.36 -6.93 14.52
CA VAL A 44 -14.70 -5.64 15.14
C VAL A 44 -15.74 -5.82 16.25
N PRO A 45 -15.50 -5.33 17.48
CA PRO A 45 -16.51 -5.35 18.54
C PRO A 45 -17.65 -4.36 18.24
N ILE A 46 -18.87 -4.73 18.64
CA ILE A 46 -20.09 -3.91 18.46
C ILE A 46 -20.17 -2.79 19.51
N THR A 47 -19.55 -3.01 20.66
CA THR A 47 -19.62 -2.10 21.80
C THR A 47 -18.54 -1.03 21.73
N ASP A 48 -18.94 0.21 22.04
CA ASP A 48 -18.03 1.34 22.24
C ASP A 48 -18.35 2.04 23.56
N ASP A 49 -17.32 2.58 24.22
CA ASP A 49 -17.45 3.42 25.40
C ASP A 49 -17.12 4.89 25.02
N PRO A 50 -18.13 5.75 24.81
CA PRO A 50 -17.93 7.14 24.39
C PRO A 50 -17.24 8.01 25.45
N SER A 51 -17.15 7.56 26.70
CA SER A 51 -16.59 8.37 27.80
C SER A 51 -15.05 8.38 27.84
N GLN A 52 -14.40 7.47 27.10
CA GLN A 52 -12.95 7.34 27.14
C GLN A 52 -12.23 8.54 26.50
N PRO A 53 -11.19 9.09 27.16
CA PRO A 53 -10.47 10.24 26.63
C PRO A 53 -9.63 9.85 25.40
N THR A 54 -9.75 10.62 24.32
CA THR A 54 -9.12 10.30 23.02
C THR A 54 -8.00 11.28 22.64
N LEU A 55 -8.28 12.59 22.69
CA LEU A 55 -7.35 13.67 22.36
C LEU A 55 -6.52 14.11 23.57
N THR A 56 -5.67 13.22 24.06
CA THR A 56 -4.80 13.50 25.21
C THR A 56 -3.45 14.09 24.78
N PHE A 57 -2.69 14.62 25.74
CA PHE A 57 -1.31 15.04 25.49
C PHE A 57 -0.45 13.92 24.89
N ARG A 58 -0.65 12.67 25.33
CA ARG A 58 0.05 11.49 24.80
C ARG A 58 -0.26 11.27 23.32
N THR A 59 -1.54 11.40 22.93
CA THR A 59 -1.98 11.26 21.54
C THR A 59 -1.26 12.24 20.63
N TRP A 60 -1.18 13.51 21.02
CA TRP A 60 -0.49 14.54 20.23
C TRP A 60 1.01 14.30 20.15
N VAL A 61 1.68 14.04 21.27
CA VAL A 61 3.14 13.87 21.29
C VAL A 61 3.56 12.62 20.54
N LEU A 62 2.99 11.46 20.88
CA LEU A 62 3.34 10.20 20.23
C LEU A 62 2.86 10.16 18.78
N GLY A 63 1.66 10.69 18.50
CA GLY A 63 1.12 10.76 17.14
C GLY A 63 1.98 11.60 16.19
N ILE A 64 2.31 12.84 16.58
CA ILE A 64 3.15 13.72 15.75
C ILE A 64 4.54 13.12 15.58
N LEU A 65 5.14 12.61 16.66
CA LEU A 65 6.47 12.00 16.60
C LEU A 65 6.49 10.79 15.66
N SER A 66 5.52 9.87 15.79
CA SER A 66 5.40 8.72 14.90
C SER A 66 5.16 9.16 13.45
N CYS A 67 4.32 10.16 13.20
CA CYS A 67 4.09 10.71 11.87
C CYS A 67 5.39 11.21 11.22
N VAL A 68 6.17 12.04 11.93
CA VAL A 68 7.44 12.60 11.44
C VAL A 68 8.46 11.50 11.17
N ILE A 69 8.63 10.55 12.11
CA ILE A 69 9.60 9.45 11.97
C ILE A 69 9.23 8.57 10.77
N LEU A 70 7.98 8.12 10.66
CA LEU A 70 7.57 7.24 9.56
C LEU A 70 7.66 7.95 8.21
N SER A 71 7.31 9.24 8.15
CA SER A 71 7.44 10.03 6.92
C SER A 71 8.89 10.11 6.45
N PHE A 72 9.83 10.39 7.36
CA PHE A 72 11.25 10.45 7.04
C PHE A 72 11.79 9.09 6.58
N VAL A 73 11.53 8.03 7.36
CA VAL A 73 12.04 6.68 7.10
C VAL A 73 11.51 6.14 5.77
N ASN A 74 10.21 6.27 5.50
CA ASN A 74 9.63 5.78 4.25
C ASN A 74 10.08 6.58 3.03
N LYS A 75 10.30 7.89 3.16
CA LYS A 75 10.86 8.67 2.05
C LYS A 75 12.31 8.30 1.78
N PHE A 76 13.10 8.03 2.82
CA PHE A 76 14.47 7.54 2.66
C PHE A 76 14.49 6.17 1.96
N PHE A 77 13.66 5.22 2.41
CA PHE A 77 13.59 3.88 1.80
C PHE A 77 12.95 3.85 0.41
N GLY A 78 12.12 4.85 0.07
CA GLY A 78 11.53 5.00 -1.26
C GLY A 78 12.55 5.20 -2.39
N PHE A 79 13.78 5.61 -2.09
CA PHE A 79 14.84 5.78 -3.09
C PHE A 79 15.70 4.53 -3.31
N ARG A 80 15.42 3.42 -2.61
CA ARG A 80 16.11 2.14 -2.83
C ARG A 80 15.59 1.46 -4.10
N THR A 81 16.45 0.72 -4.78
CA THR A 81 16.09 -0.10 -5.96
C THR A 81 14.97 -1.09 -5.63
N ASN A 82 15.10 -1.80 -4.50
CA ASN A 82 14.01 -2.56 -3.89
C ASN A 82 13.44 -1.71 -2.76
N GLN A 83 12.30 -1.08 -3.02
CA GLN A 83 11.66 -0.19 -2.07
C GLN A 83 11.29 -0.95 -0.80
N LEU A 84 11.66 -0.38 0.34
CA LEU A 84 11.16 -0.81 1.64
C LEU A 84 10.12 0.19 2.13
N SER A 85 9.09 -0.31 2.81
CA SER A 85 8.08 0.52 3.44
C SER A 85 7.84 0.02 4.86
N VAL A 86 7.88 0.94 5.81
CA VAL A 86 7.54 0.71 7.20
C VAL A 86 6.08 1.13 7.39
N SER A 87 5.23 0.16 7.74
CA SER A 87 3.80 0.41 7.93
C SER A 87 3.50 1.06 9.27
N SER A 88 2.29 1.62 9.42
CA SER A 88 1.81 2.15 10.70
C SER A 88 1.68 1.09 11.80
N VAL A 89 1.67 -0.19 11.44
CA VAL A 89 1.67 -1.32 12.38
C VAL A 89 2.93 -1.30 13.25
N SER A 90 4.09 -0.89 12.70
CA SER A 90 5.31 -0.74 13.50
C SER A 90 5.15 0.32 14.60
N ALA A 91 4.48 1.44 14.28
CA ALA A 91 4.16 2.46 15.28
C ALA A 91 3.18 1.92 16.33
N GLN A 92 2.15 1.18 15.91
CA GLN A 92 1.20 0.52 16.81
C GLN A 92 1.89 -0.43 17.82
N ILE A 93 2.95 -1.14 17.44
CA ILE A 93 3.68 -2.00 18.38
C ILE A 93 4.49 -1.16 19.37
N VAL A 94 5.20 -0.14 18.90
CA VAL A 94 6.12 0.68 19.71
C VAL A 94 5.38 1.65 20.64
N VAL A 95 4.23 2.17 20.22
CA VAL A 95 3.44 3.14 20.98
C VAL A 95 2.82 2.53 22.22
N LEU A 96 2.50 1.23 22.22
CA LEU A 96 1.90 0.58 23.39
C LEU A 96 2.76 0.69 24.67
N PRO A 97 4.04 0.24 24.70
CA PRO A 97 4.87 0.39 25.88
C PRO A 97 5.16 1.86 26.21
N LEU A 98 5.36 2.73 25.20
CA LEU A 98 5.59 4.16 25.42
C LEU A 98 4.36 4.86 26.01
N GLY A 99 3.15 4.55 25.53
CA GLY A 99 1.90 5.08 26.04
C GLY A 99 1.63 4.65 27.46
N LYS A 100 1.89 3.37 27.79
CA LYS A 100 1.84 2.86 29.18
C LYS A 100 2.87 3.53 30.08
N LEU A 101 4.09 3.74 29.60
CA LEU A 101 5.14 4.45 30.34
C LEU A 101 4.76 5.91 30.60
N MET A 102 4.24 6.62 29.61
CA MET A 102 3.73 7.98 29.77
C MET A 102 2.52 8.02 30.71
N ALA A 103 1.64 7.02 30.68
CA ALA A 103 0.53 6.90 31.63
C ALA A 103 1.00 6.67 33.08
N ALA A 104 2.11 5.98 33.28
CA ALA A 104 2.67 5.76 34.62
C ALA A 104 3.49 6.96 35.14
N THR A 105 4.11 7.74 34.26
CA THR A 105 5.09 8.79 34.63
C THR A 105 4.54 10.21 34.56
N LEU A 106 3.55 10.50 33.71
CA LEU A 106 3.04 11.85 33.54
C LEU A 106 2.17 12.32 34.71
N PRO A 107 2.28 13.60 35.09
CA PRO A 107 1.51 14.16 36.19
C PRO A 107 0.00 14.23 35.85
N THR A 108 -0.83 13.83 36.81
CA THR A 108 -2.31 13.96 36.76
C THR A 108 -2.79 15.36 37.15
N ARG A 109 -1.88 16.30 37.41
CA ARG A 109 -2.20 17.68 37.81
C ARG A 109 -2.96 18.39 36.69
N LYS A 110 -4.02 19.11 37.07
CA LYS A 110 -4.77 19.97 36.16
C LYS A 110 -4.03 21.29 35.98
N PHE A 111 -3.51 21.53 34.77
CA PHE A 111 -2.92 22.79 34.39
C PHE A 111 -4.03 23.73 33.91
N ARG A 112 -4.19 24.88 34.57
CA ARG A 112 -5.07 25.95 34.09
C ARG A 112 -4.27 26.82 33.13
N VAL A 113 -4.79 27.01 31.92
CA VAL A 113 -4.16 27.89 30.94
C VAL A 113 -4.32 29.33 31.41
N PRO A 114 -3.23 30.12 31.54
CA PRO A 114 -3.30 31.51 31.98
C PRO A 114 -4.29 32.29 31.10
N PHE A 115 -5.12 33.13 31.73
CA PHE A 115 -6.13 33.99 31.07
C PHE A 115 -7.31 33.27 30.39
N THR A 116 -7.50 31.96 30.59
CA THR A 116 -8.69 31.24 30.12
C THR A 116 -9.31 30.36 31.21
N LYS A 117 -10.59 29.99 31.05
CA LYS A 117 -11.25 29.00 31.92
C LYS A 117 -10.85 27.55 31.62
N TRP A 118 -9.96 27.35 30.64
CA TRP A 118 -9.57 26.03 30.18
C TRP A 118 -8.56 25.39 31.13
N SER A 119 -8.85 24.16 31.55
CA SER A 119 -7.91 23.33 32.30
C SER A 119 -7.71 22.02 31.57
N PHE A 120 -6.46 21.62 31.36
CA PHE A 120 -6.12 20.32 30.79
C PHE A 120 -5.25 19.53 31.76
N THR A 121 -5.32 18.22 31.69
CA THR A 121 -4.42 17.31 32.40
C THR A 121 -3.51 16.63 31.38
N MET A 122 -2.23 16.47 31.72
CA MET A 122 -1.29 15.72 30.88
C MET A 122 -1.57 14.21 30.94
N ASN A 123 -2.23 13.75 32.01
CA ASN A 123 -2.55 12.36 32.24
C ASN A 123 -4.01 12.23 32.73
N PRO A 124 -4.99 12.10 31.82
CA PRO A 124 -6.40 11.99 32.20
C PRO A 124 -6.79 10.61 32.74
N GLY A 125 -5.94 9.60 32.59
CA GLY A 125 -6.25 8.22 32.99
C GLY A 125 -5.30 7.20 32.37
N PRO A 126 -5.58 5.90 32.53
CA PRO A 126 -4.78 4.83 31.93
C PRO A 126 -4.76 4.96 30.40
N PHE A 127 -3.68 4.46 29.79
CA PHE A 127 -3.56 4.44 28.33
C PHE A 127 -4.61 3.50 27.74
N ASN A 128 -5.53 4.04 26.97
CA ASN A 128 -6.66 3.30 26.42
C ASN A 128 -6.50 2.95 24.94
N LEU A 129 -7.41 2.12 24.42
CA LEU A 129 -7.41 1.67 23.04
C LEU A 129 -7.61 2.84 22.05
N LYS A 130 -8.48 3.80 22.35
CA LYS A 130 -8.78 4.93 21.45
C LYS A 130 -7.60 5.89 21.27
N GLU A 131 -6.88 6.20 22.34
CA GLU A 131 -5.60 6.93 22.25
C GLU A 131 -4.63 6.19 21.33
N HIS A 132 -4.53 4.87 21.49
CA HIS A 132 -3.63 4.05 20.69
C HIS A 132 -4.01 4.04 19.19
N VAL A 133 -5.30 3.93 18.90
CA VAL A 133 -5.84 4.00 17.53
C VAL A 133 -5.55 5.36 16.90
N LEU A 134 -5.83 6.47 17.61
CA LEU A 134 -5.57 7.82 17.10
C LEU A 134 -4.08 8.07 16.82
N ILE A 135 -3.18 7.64 17.71
CA ILE A 135 -1.73 7.74 17.47
C ILE A 135 -1.33 6.98 16.21
N THR A 136 -1.92 5.80 15.99
CA THR A 136 -1.66 4.98 14.80
C THR A 136 -2.19 5.63 13.52
N ILE A 137 -3.32 6.33 13.57
CA ILE A 137 -3.85 7.13 12.45
C ILE A 137 -2.88 8.26 12.07
N PHE A 138 -2.29 8.94 13.07
CA PHE A 138 -1.25 9.96 12.81
C PHE A 138 -0.03 9.32 12.16
N ALA A 139 0.42 8.17 12.68
CA ALA A 139 1.54 7.43 12.11
C ALA A 139 1.27 6.98 10.66
N ASN A 140 0.04 6.52 10.37
CA ASN A 140 -0.38 6.10 9.03
C ASN A 140 -0.34 7.27 8.03
N SER A 141 -0.78 8.45 8.46
CA SER A 141 -0.70 9.68 7.65
C SER A 141 0.75 10.01 7.28
N GLY A 142 1.70 9.80 8.18
CA GLY A 142 3.13 9.94 7.91
C GLY A 142 3.67 8.84 6.98
N ALA A 143 3.24 7.60 7.18
CA ALA A 143 3.70 6.42 6.45
C ALA A 143 3.38 6.48 4.94
N GLY A 144 2.21 7.01 4.57
CA GLY A 144 1.76 7.09 3.17
C GLY A 144 2.60 8.01 2.28
N GLY A 145 3.34 8.94 2.88
CA GLY A 145 4.24 9.84 2.16
C GLY A 145 3.52 10.85 1.25
N VAL A 146 4.27 11.85 0.78
CA VAL A 146 3.76 12.90 -0.10
C VAL A 146 4.11 12.60 -1.56
N TYR A 147 3.11 12.55 -2.44
CA TYR A 147 3.29 12.24 -3.87
C TYR A 147 4.04 13.34 -4.62
N ALA A 148 3.75 14.61 -4.32
CA ALA A 148 4.42 15.77 -4.94
C ALA A 148 5.96 15.79 -4.77
N VAL A 149 6.49 15.03 -3.81
CA VAL A 149 7.95 14.85 -3.63
C VAL A 149 8.58 14.18 -4.85
N HIS A 150 7.85 13.38 -5.62
CA HIS A 150 8.36 12.82 -6.88
C HIS A 150 8.64 13.93 -7.91
N ILE A 151 7.79 14.96 -8.00
CA ILE A 151 8.01 16.10 -8.89
C ILE A 151 9.28 16.85 -8.47
N ILE A 152 9.42 17.13 -7.18
CA ILE A 152 10.61 17.82 -6.62
C ILE A 152 11.88 16.99 -6.87
N THR A 153 11.79 15.67 -6.68
CA THR A 153 12.88 14.74 -6.98
C THR A 153 13.26 14.80 -8.45
N ILE A 154 12.29 14.77 -9.37
CA ILE A 154 12.55 14.83 -10.81
C ILE A 154 13.28 16.12 -11.18
N VAL A 155 12.79 17.27 -10.69
CA VAL A 155 13.42 18.58 -10.93
C VAL A 155 14.86 18.64 -10.43
N LYS A 156 15.14 18.07 -9.26
CA LYS A 156 16.47 18.13 -8.64
C LYS A 156 17.43 17.08 -9.20
N ALA A 157 16.97 15.84 -9.38
CA ALA A 157 17.80 14.69 -9.73
C ALA A 157 17.99 14.51 -11.24
N PHE A 158 16.94 14.79 -12.05
CA PHE A 158 16.98 14.57 -13.50
C PHE A 158 17.14 15.88 -14.28
N TYR A 159 16.51 16.98 -13.84
CA TYR A 159 16.66 18.29 -14.49
C TYR A 159 17.77 19.16 -13.89
N HIS A 160 18.44 18.69 -12.84
CA HIS A 160 19.56 19.37 -12.16
C HIS A 160 19.28 20.84 -11.79
N ARG A 161 18.02 21.20 -11.54
CA ARG A 161 17.59 22.55 -11.19
C ARG A 161 17.42 22.70 -9.68
N LYS A 162 17.77 23.88 -9.17
CA LYS A 162 17.49 24.28 -7.79
C LYS A 162 16.05 24.78 -7.71
N GLN A 163 15.25 24.20 -6.82
CA GLN A 163 13.90 24.66 -6.52
C GLN A 163 13.90 25.35 -5.15
N HIS A 164 13.21 26.50 -5.06
CA HIS A 164 13.09 27.21 -3.80
C HIS A 164 12.32 26.36 -2.77
N PRO A 165 12.85 26.13 -1.55
CA PRO A 165 12.21 25.25 -0.56
C PRO A 165 10.76 25.61 -0.25
N ALA A 166 10.43 26.91 -0.19
CA ALA A 166 9.06 27.35 0.05
C ALA A 166 8.10 26.96 -1.09
N ALA A 167 8.54 27.02 -2.35
CA ALA A 167 7.71 26.60 -3.47
C ALA A 167 7.47 25.08 -3.47
N ALA A 168 8.52 24.31 -3.14
CA ALA A 168 8.42 22.86 -2.95
C ALA A 168 7.46 22.51 -1.80
N PHE A 169 7.54 23.22 -0.68
CA PHE A 169 6.65 23.04 0.46
C PHE A 169 5.20 23.41 0.11
N LEU A 170 4.97 24.53 -0.56
CA LEU A 170 3.62 24.92 -1.00
C LEU A 170 3.02 23.92 -1.98
N LEU A 171 3.81 23.40 -2.93
CA LEU A 171 3.38 22.34 -3.84
C LEU A 171 2.98 21.06 -3.08
N ALA A 172 3.79 20.66 -2.10
CA ALA A 172 3.49 19.52 -1.24
C ALA A 172 2.23 19.76 -0.40
N LEU A 173 2.07 20.96 0.16
CA LEU A 173 0.93 21.30 1.01
C LEU A 173 -0.38 21.33 0.21
N THR A 174 -0.42 22.00 -0.95
CA THR A 174 -1.64 22.12 -1.76
C THR A 174 -2.13 20.77 -2.26
N THR A 175 -1.22 19.91 -2.70
CA THR A 175 -1.57 18.54 -3.16
C THR A 175 -2.14 17.68 -2.03
N GLN A 176 -1.58 17.75 -0.81
CA GLN A 176 -2.12 17.02 0.33
C GLN A 176 -3.47 17.59 0.79
N MET A 177 -3.64 18.91 0.84
CA MET A 177 -4.91 19.54 1.21
C MET A 177 -6.04 19.19 0.23
N LEU A 178 -5.74 19.11 -1.07
CA LEU A 178 -6.69 18.64 -2.07
C LEU A 178 -7.11 17.19 -1.80
N GLY A 179 -6.16 16.30 -1.51
CA GLY A 179 -6.44 14.90 -1.18
C GLY A 179 -7.35 14.73 0.05
N TYR A 180 -7.05 15.45 1.14
CA TYR A 180 -7.92 15.43 2.33
C TYR A 180 -9.30 16.05 2.08
N GLY A 181 -9.39 17.07 1.21
CA GLY A 181 -10.66 17.65 0.79
C GLY A 181 -11.55 16.62 0.08
N TRP A 182 -11.00 15.86 -0.87
CA TRP A 182 -11.72 14.78 -1.55
C TRP A 182 -12.12 13.65 -0.60
N ALA A 183 -11.23 13.25 0.32
CA ALA A 183 -11.56 12.25 1.33
C ALA A 183 -12.75 12.69 2.21
N GLY A 184 -12.81 13.97 2.57
CA GLY A 184 -13.94 14.56 3.29
C GLY A 184 -15.25 14.53 2.49
N LEU A 185 -15.21 14.91 1.21
CA LEU A 185 -16.38 14.89 0.32
C LEU A 185 -16.95 13.47 0.14
N PHE A 186 -16.09 12.46 0.01
CA PHE A 186 -16.50 11.08 -0.20
C PHE A 186 -16.68 10.27 1.11
N ARG A 187 -16.52 10.89 2.29
CA ARG A 187 -16.64 10.20 3.59
C ARG A 187 -17.94 9.40 3.71
N LYS A 188 -19.07 9.97 3.28
CA LYS A 188 -20.38 9.29 3.34
C LYS A 188 -20.41 7.98 2.55
N TYR A 189 -19.69 7.92 1.43
CA TYR A 189 -19.70 6.76 0.54
C TYR A 189 -18.58 5.76 0.88
N LEU A 190 -17.40 6.26 1.26
CA LEU A 190 -16.21 5.44 1.46
C LEU A 190 -15.99 4.98 2.91
N VAL A 191 -16.62 5.65 3.88
CA VAL A 191 -16.42 5.41 5.32
C VAL A 191 -17.73 5.06 6.01
N ASP A 192 -18.80 5.82 5.80
CA ASP A 192 -20.07 5.58 6.49
C ASP A 192 -20.87 4.39 5.91
N SER A 193 -20.52 3.92 4.70
CA SER A 193 -21.19 2.78 4.07
C SER A 193 -20.70 1.44 4.64
N PRO A 194 -21.59 0.55 5.12
CA PRO A 194 -21.20 -0.73 5.73
C PRO A 194 -20.66 -1.74 4.71
N TYR A 195 -20.95 -1.55 3.41
CA TYR A 195 -20.44 -2.40 2.34
C TYR A 195 -19.02 -2.03 1.90
N MET A 196 -18.54 -0.84 2.27
CA MET A 196 -17.19 -0.39 1.92
C MET A 196 -16.24 -0.71 3.07
N TRP A 197 -15.37 -1.70 2.86
CA TRP A 197 -14.41 -2.14 3.85
C TRP A 197 -12.99 -2.20 3.27
N TRP A 198 -12.01 -2.04 4.14
CA TRP A 198 -10.59 -2.01 3.79
C TRP A 198 -9.88 -3.17 4.51
N PRO A 199 -9.59 -4.28 3.81
CA PRO A 199 -9.06 -5.49 4.44
C PRO A 199 -7.79 -5.26 5.28
N ALA A 200 -6.89 -4.38 4.83
CA ALA A 200 -5.68 -4.01 5.55
C ALA A 200 -5.95 -3.37 6.93
N ASN A 201 -7.11 -2.73 7.13
CA ASN A 201 -7.49 -2.15 8.42
C ASN A 201 -7.90 -3.25 9.42
N LEU A 202 -8.48 -4.37 8.96
CA LEU A 202 -8.87 -5.48 9.84
C LEU A 202 -7.65 -6.13 10.50
N VAL A 203 -6.51 -6.15 9.82
CA VAL A 203 -5.23 -6.60 10.39
C VAL A 203 -4.80 -5.69 11.56
N GLN A 204 -4.95 -4.37 11.41
CA GLN A 204 -4.64 -3.41 12.48
C GLN A 204 -5.60 -3.56 13.67
N VAL A 205 -6.90 -3.71 13.41
CA VAL A 205 -7.93 -3.94 14.45
C VAL A 205 -7.63 -5.22 15.22
N SER A 206 -7.33 -6.31 14.51
CA SER A 206 -6.98 -7.60 15.13
C SER A 206 -5.76 -7.47 16.04
N LEU A 207 -4.73 -6.71 15.62
CA LEU A 207 -3.57 -6.44 16.46
C LEU A 207 -3.91 -5.56 17.67
N PHE A 208 -4.75 -4.53 17.52
CA PHE A 208 -5.20 -3.70 18.64
C PHE A 208 -5.89 -4.54 19.71
N ARG A 209 -6.78 -5.44 19.28
CA ARG A 209 -7.47 -6.39 20.15
C ARG A 209 -6.48 -7.30 20.86
N ALA A 210 -5.55 -7.91 20.12
CA ALA A 210 -4.52 -8.76 20.72
C ALA A 210 -3.63 -8.05 21.76
N LEU A 211 -3.42 -6.73 21.63
CA LEU A 211 -2.58 -5.92 22.51
C LEU A 211 -3.31 -5.37 23.75
N HIS A 212 -4.61 -5.09 23.66
CA HIS A 212 -5.40 -4.44 24.72
C HIS A 212 -6.39 -5.39 25.43
N GLU A 213 -6.89 -6.42 24.76
CA GLU A 213 -7.80 -7.39 25.36
C GLU A 213 -7.06 -8.36 26.27
N LYS A 214 -7.64 -8.66 27.43
CA LYS A 214 -7.14 -9.72 28.32
C LYS A 214 -7.61 -11.06 27.79
N GLU A 215 -6.69 -11.85 27.26
CA GLU A 215 -6.99 -13.20 26.77
C GLU A 215 -6.81 -14.26 27.87
N LYS A 216 -7.80 -15.16 27.99
CA LYS A 216 -7.64 -16.38 28.79
C LYS A 216 -6.87 -17.40 27.96
N ARG A 217 -5.72 -17.84 28.46
CA ARG A 217 -4.87 -18.82 27.77
C ARG A 217 -5.63 -20.15 27.55
N PRO A 218 -5.78 -20.62 26.31
CA PRO A 218 -6.30 -21.95 26.03
C PRO A 218 -5.38 -23.01 26.64
N LYS A 219 -5.94 -24.06 27.28
CA LYS A 219 -5.13 -25.18 27.80
C LYS A 219 -4.40 -25.86 26.63
N GLY A 220 -3.07 -25.90 26.68
CA GLY A 220 -2.21 -26.47 25.63
C GLY A 220 -1.90 -25.54 24.46
N GLY A 221 -2.46 -24.32 24.43
CA GLY A 221 -2.23 -23.35 23.36
C GLY A 221 -1.29 -22.19 23.74
N VAL A 222 -0.92 -21.42 22.73
CA VAL A 222 -0.29 -20.10 22.86
C VAL A 222 -1.37 -19.01 22.84
N THR A 223 -1.16 -17.93 23.58
CA THR A 223 -1.99 -16.72 23.46
C THR A 223 -1.72 -16.00 22.14
N ARG A 224 -2.66 -15.18 21.66
CA ARG A 224 -2.51 -14.32 20.48
C ARG A 224 -1.25 -13.46 20.56
N LEU A 225 -0.98 -12.89 21.74
CA LEU A 225 0.23 -12.08 21.97
C LEU A 225 1.52 -12.92 21.93
N GLN A 226 1.53 -14.12 22.51
CA GLN A 226 2.70 -15.01 22.47
C GLN A 226 2.99 -15.49 21.05
N PHE A 227 1.95 -15.85 20.29
CA PHE A 227 2.07 -16.22 18.89
C PHE A 227 2.64 -15.06 18.07
N PHE A 228 2.08 -13.85 18.25
CA PHE A 228 2.58 -12.64 17.61
C PHE A 228 4.07 -12.40 17.90
N LEU A 229 4.50 -12.48 19.17
CA LEU A 229 5.90 -12.27 19.54
C LEU A 229 6.82 -13.36 18.97
N MET A 230 6.37 -14.61 18.92
CA MET A 230 7.13 -15.70 18.31
C MET A 230 7.36 -15.44 16.81
N VAL A 231 6.29 -15.14 16.07
CA VAL A 231 6.38 -14.84 14.63
C VAL A 231 7.23 -13.58 14.39
N PHE A 232 7.08 -12.56 15.23
CA PHE A 232 7.89 -11.33 15.15
C PHE A 232 9.38 -11.62 15.30
N VAL A 233 9.79 -12.37 16.32
CA VAL A 233 11.20 -12.72 16.55
C VAL A 233 11.74 -13.64 15.45
N CYS A 234 10.97 -14.64 15.03
CA CYS A 234 11.36 -15.54 13.93
C CYS A 234 11.54 -14.77 12.62
N SER A 235 10.62 -13.86 12.30
CA SER A 235 10.69 -13.02 11.09
C SER A 235 11.87 -12.06 11.15
N PHE A 236 12.13 -11.43 12.30
CA PHE A 236 13.29 -10.57 12.51
C PHE A 236 14.61 -11.35 12.32
N ALA A 237 14.72 -12.53 12.90
CA ALA A 237 15.89 -13.39 12.74
C ALA A 237 16.05 -13.86 11.28
N TYR A 238 14.94 -14.22 10.62
CA TYR A 238 14.95 -14.62 9.22
C TYR A 238 15.44 -13.51 8.30
N TYR A 239 15.03 -12.25 8.53
CA TYR A 239 15.40 -11.11 7.68
C TYR A 239 16.92 -10.86 7.60
N ILE A 240 17.70 -11.28 8.61
CA ILE A 240 19.17 -11.21 8.57
C ILE A 240 19.73 -12.03 7.40
N PHE A 241 19.04 -13.10 7.00
CA PHE A 241 19.48 -13.99 5.95
C PHE A 241 19.37 -13.35 4.54
N PRO A 242 18.19 -12.96 4.02
CA PRO A 242 18.11 -12.24 2.74
C PRO A 242 18.66 -10.81 2.82
N GLY A 243 18.66 -10.19 4.01
CA GLY A 243 19.07 -8.80 4.15
C GLY A 243 20.58 -8.58 4.21
N PHE A 244 21.34 -9.56 4.72
CA PHE A 244 22.78 -9.39 4.97
C PHE A 244 23.62 -10.60 4.55
N LEU A 245 23.25 -11.82 4.98
CA LEU A 245 24.09 -13.00 4.78
C LEU A 245 24.05 -13.54 3.35
N PHE A 246 22.88 -13.59 2.73
CA PHE A 246 22.70 -14.11 1.38
C PHE A 246 21.67 -13.33 0.56
N PRO A 247 22.01 -12.11 0.10
CA PRO A 247 21.07 -11.23 -0.61
C PRO A 247 20.48 -11.80 -1.90
N SER A 248 21.19 -12.71 -2.57
CA SER A 248 20.78 -13.29 -3.86
C SER A 248 19.48 -14.10 -3.80
N ILE A 249 19.06 -14.57 -2.61
CA ILE A 249 17.78 -15.30 -2.45
C ILE A 249 16.56 -14.42 -2.65
N SER A 250 16.73 -13.10 -2.64
CA SER A 250 15.67 -12.14 -2.90
C SER A 250 15.16 -12.22 -4.35
N ALA A 251 16.00 -12.67 -5.28
CA ALA A 251 15.64 -12.85 -6.69
C ALA A 251 16.33 -14.10 -7.27
N PHE A 252 16.03 -15.27 -6.71
CA PHE A 252 16.59 -16.54 -7.13
C PHE A 252 15.95 -17.04 -8.43
N SER A 253 16.67 -16.99 -9.54
CA SER A 253 16.17 -17.46 -10.85
C SER A 253 16.78 -18.79 -11.26
N ILE A 254 15.94 -19.83 -11.34
CA ILE A 254 16.35 -21.17 -11.78
C ILE A 254 16.83 -21.12 -13.24
N VAL A 255 16.10 -20.41 -14.10
CA VAL A 255 16.41 -20.28 -15.53
C VAL A 255 17.77 -19.61 -15.75
N CYS A 256 18.07 -18.54 -15.00
CA CYS A 256 19.36 -17.86 -15.11
C CYS A 256 20.53 -18.73 -14.59
N LEU A 257 20.28 -19.63 -13.63
CA LEU A 257 21.30 -20.54 -13.10
C LEU A 257 21.65 -21.66 -14.07
N ILE A 258 20.66 -22.19 -14.78
CA ILE A 258 20.87 -23.25 -15.79
C ILE A 258 21.52 -22.67 -17.05
N TRP A 259 21.02 -21.54 -17.56
CA TRP A 259 21.50 -20.92 -18.81
C TRP A 259 22.20 -19.58 -18.58
N LYS A 260 23.40 -19.64 -18.00
CA LYS A 260 24.17 -18.46 -17.62
C LYS A 260 24.62 -17.59 -18.81
N SER A 261 24.87 -18.17 -19.97
CA SER A 261 25.41 -17.46 -21.14
C SER A 261 24.34 -16.99 -22.15
N SER A 262 23.08 -17.39 -21.98
CA SER A 262 22.02 -17.08 -22.94
C SER A 262 21.29 -15.79 -22.58
N ILE A 263 21.37 -14.79 -23.45
CA ILE A 263 20.67 -13.50 -23.29
C ILE A 263 19.15 -13.73 -23.24
N THR A 264 18.61 -14.60 -24.09
CA THR A 264 17.17 -14.87 -24.12
C THR A 264 16.70 -15.57 -22.85
N ALA A 265 17.49 -16.51 -22.31
CA ALA A 265 17.18 -17.16 -21.05
C ALA A 265 17.21 -16.17 -19.88
N GLN A 266 18.15 -15.23 -19.87
CA GLN A 266 18.21 -14.16 -18.87
C GLN A 266 17.02 -13.19 -18.99
N GLN A 267 16.63 -12.80 -20.21
CA GLN A 267 15.46 -11.94 -20.45
C GLN A 267 14.15 -12.59 -19.99
N ILE A 268 14.01 -13.91 -20.17
CA ILE A 268 12.84 -14.66 -19.74
C ILE A 268 12.87 -14.91 -18.23
N GLY A 269 14.03 -15.30 -17.69
CA GLY A 269 14.16 -15.84 -16.35
C GLY A 269 14.47 -14.84 -15.24
N SER A 270 15.08 -13.70 -15.56
CA SER A 270 15.53 -12.75 -14.54
C SER A 270 14.34 -12.07 -13.86
N GLY A 271 14.25 -12.14 -12.53
CA GLY A 271 13.20 -11.45 -11.76
C GLY A 271 13.42 -9.94 -11.59
N MET A 272 14.64 -9.44 -11.84
CA MET A 272 14.98 -8.02 -11.68
C MET A 272 15.01 -7.26 -13.01
N ASN A 273 15.47 -7.93 -14.07
CA ASN A 273 15.75 -7.30 -15.38
C ASN A 273 15.03 -8.01 -16.54
N GLY A 274 14.06 -8.88 -16.24
CA GLY A 274 13.40 -9.72 -17.21
C GLY A 274 11.95 -10.02 -16.82
N LEU A 275 11.37 -11.04 -17.44
CA LEU A 275 9.98 -11.43 -17.21
C LEU A 275 9.79 -12.20 -15.89
N GLY A 276 10.86 -12.74 -15.31
CA GLY A 276 10.81 -13.44 -14.01
C GLY A 276 10.26 -14.86 -14.05
N ILE A 277 10.17 -15.51 -15.22
CA ILE A 277 9.68 -16.89 -15.31
C ILE A 277 10.65 -17.84 -14.60
N GLY A 278 10.17 -18.55 -13.57
CA GLY A 278 11.01 -19.42 -12.74
C GLY A 278 11.94 -18.66 -11.80
N SER A 279 11.64 -17.38 -11.53
CA SER A 279 12.28 -16.58 -10.48
C SER A 279 11.45 -16.60 -9.19
N PHE A 280 12.12 -16.81 -8.07
CA PHE A 280 11.52 -16.88 -6.74
C PHE A 280 12.22 -15.89 -5.81
N GLY A 281 11.43 -15.08 -5.12
CA GLY A 281 11.93 -14.25 -4.03
C GLY A 281 11.63 -14.91 -2.70
N PHE A 282 12.67 -15.24 -1.94
CA PHE A 282 12.55 -15.74 -0.56
C PHE A 282 12.60 -14.62 0.48
N ASP A 283 12.63 -13.37 0.03
CA ASP A 283 12.58 -12.20 0.89
C ASP A 283 11.18 -11.60 0.91
N TRP A 284 10.57 -11.50 2.10
CA TRP A 284 9.25 -10.89 2.26
C TRP A 284 9.22 -9.44 1.79
N SER A 285 10.32 -8.71 1.92
CA SER A 285 10.38 -7.32 1.48
C SER A 285 10.33 -7.19 -0.05
N THR A 286 10.88 -8.17 -0.77
CA THR A 286 10.76 -8.26 -2.22
C THR A 286 9.35 -8.65 -2.66
N ILE A 287 8.68 -9.56 -1.94
CA ILE A 287 7.30 -10.00 -2.24
C ILE A 287 6.28 -8.87 -2.00
N ALA A 288 6.36 -8.22 -0.84
CA ALA A 288 5.35 -7.26 -0.39
C ALA A 288 5.69 -5.79 -0.69
N GLY A 289 6.90 -5.49 -1.15
CA GLY A 289 7.42 -4.12 -1.26
C GLY A 289 6.63 -3.22 -2.21
N PHE A 290 6.15 -3.77 -3.34
CA PHE A 290 5.42 -2.99 -4.35
C PHE A 290 3.89 -3.11 -4.23
N LEU A 291 3.35 -4.33 -4.16
CA LEU A 291 1.90 -4.59 -4.14
C LEU A 291 1.30 -4.58 -2.73
N GLY A 292 2.13 -4.44 -1.69
CA GLY A 292 1.71 -4.63 -0.30
C GLY A 292 1.62 -6.10 0.10
N SER A 293 1.15 -6.35 1.33
CA SER A 293 1.04 -7.70 1.87
C SER A 293 -0.14 -8.45 1.22
N PRO A 294 0.09 -9.57 0.52
CA PRO A 294 -1.00 -10.36 -0.07
C PRO A 294 -1.87 -11.03 1.00
N LEU A 295 -1.37 -11.22 2.22
CA LEU A 295 -2.10 -11.88 3.32
C LEU A 295 -3.36 -11.12 3.76
N ALA A 296 -3.37 -9.80 3.57
CA ALA A 296 -4.53 -8.98 3.90
C ALA A 296 -5.52 -8.88 2.73
N THR A 297 -5.13 -9.29 1.52
CA THR A 297 -5.90 -9.02 0.30
C THR A 297 -6.82 -10.21 -0.01
N PRO A 298 -8.12 -9.98 -0.32
CA PRO A 298 -9.04 -11.05 -0.69
C PRO A 298 -8.56 -11.87 -1.89
N GLY A 299 -8.82 -13.18 -1.87
CA GLY A 299 -8.34 -14.11 -2.89
C GLY A 299 -8.80 -13.74 -4.31
N PHE A 300 -10.04 -13.29 -4.48
CA PHE A 300 -10.55 -12.88 -5.80
C PHE A 300 -9.76 -11.70 -6.39
N ALA A 301 -9.33 -10.76 -5.54
CA ALA A 301 -8.55 -9.59 -5.97
C ALA A 301 -7.13 -10.00 -6.37
N ILE A 302 -6.54 -10.96 -5.65
CA ILE A 302 -5.24 -11.56 -6.01
C ILE A 302 -5.32 -12.25 -7.37
N ILE A 303 -6.37 -13.05 -7.61
CA ILE A 303 -6.56 -13.76 -8.88
C ILE A 303 -6.76 -12.76 -10.03
N ASN A 304 -7.58 -11.72 -9.84
CA ASN A 304 -7.79 -10.70 -10.87
C ASN A 304 -6.48 -9.97 -11.23
N LEU A 305 -5.70 -9.57 -10.22
CA LEU A 305 -4.38 -8.98 -10.43
C LEU A 305 -3.44 -9.95 -11.18
N LEU A 306 -3.45 -11.23 -10.81
CA LEU A 306 -2.63 -12.26 -11.45
C LEU A 306 -3.02 -12.45 -12.93
N VAL A 307 -4.32 -12.48 -13.26
CA VAL A 307 -4.80 -12.57 -14.64
C VAL A 307 -4.31 -11.36 -15.43
N GLY A 308 -4.48 -10.14 -14.91
CA GLY A 308 -3.96 -8.92 -15.54
C GLY A 308 -2.45 -9.00 -15.75
N PHE A 309 -1.70 -9.41 -14.72
CA PHE A 309 -0.25 -9.60 -14.79
C PHE A 309 0.17 -10.58 -15.90
N VAL A 310 -0.47 -11.76 -15.99
CA VAL A 310 -0.18 -12.77 -17.02
C VAL A 310 -0.47 -12.22 -18.41
N LEU A 311 -1.63 -11.57 -18.61
CA LEU A 311 -2.00 -11.00 -19.91
C LEU A 311 -1.00 -9.94 -20.39
N ILE A 312 -0.57 -9.04 -19.50
CA ILE A 312 0.33 -7.94 -19.89
C ILE A 312 1.78 -8.40 -19.99
N LEU A 313 2.31 -9.06 -18.95
CA LEU A 313 3.73 -9.39 -18.86
C LEU A 313 4.10 -10.65 -19.66
N TYR A 314 3.24 -11.67 -19.68
CA TYR A 314 3.57 -12.96 -20.32
C TYR A 314 2.94 -13.16 -21.70
N ILE A 315 1.93 -12.36 -22.08
CA ILE A 315 1.32 -12.45 -23.42
C ILE A 315 1.68 -11.20 -24.25
N LEU A 316 1.18 -10.03 -23.88
CA LEU A 316 1.32 -8.82 -24.72
C LEU A 316 2.77 -8.34 -24.87
N THR A 317 3.53 -8.32 -23.78
CA THR A 317 4.93 -7.86 -23.79
C THR A 317 5.80 -8.75 -24.69
N PRO A 318 5.80 -10.08 -24.54
CA PRO A 318 6.38 -11.02 -25.49
C PRO A 318 5.98 -10.81 -26.94
N ILE A 319 4.67 -10.80 -27.24
CA ILE A 319 4.18 -10.68 -28.61
C ILE A 319 4.73 -9.41 -29.25
N SER A 320 4.66 -8.28 -28.53
CA SER A 320 5.11 -6.98 -29.04
C SER A 320 6.63 -6.90 -29.21
N TYR A 321 7.39 -7.49 -28.27
CA TYR A 321 8.85 -7.50 -28.34
C TYR A 321 9.37 -8.37 -29.49
N TRP A 322 8.89 -9.61 -29.61
CA TRP A 322 9.36 -10.54 -30.62
C TRP A 322 8.84 -10.22 -32.04
N SER A 323 7.64 -9.66 -32.16
CA SER A 323 7.12 -9.11 -33.43
C SER A 323 7.80 -7.79 -33.84
N ASN A 324 8.68 -7.23 -32.99
CA ASN A 324 9.34 -5.94 -33.20
C ASN A 324 8.35 -4.79 -33.42
N ALA A 325 7.20 -4.82 -32.74
CA ALA A 325 6.25 -3.70 -32.75
C ALA A 325 6.93 -2.45 -32.18
N TYR A 326 6.79 -1.30 -32.84
CA TYR A 326 7.40 -0.02 -32.42
C TYR A 326 8.93 -0.07 -32.22
N ASP A 327 9.65 -0.86 -33.03
CA ASP A 327 11.11 -1.06 -32.90
C ASP A 327 11.55 -1.59 -31.52
N ALA A 328 10.69 -2.37 -30.85
CA ALA A 328 10.92 -2.87 -29.49
C ALA A 328 12.28 -3.53 -29.26
N LYS A 329 12.85 -4.21 -30.27
CA LYS A 329 14.12 -4.93 -30.15
C LYS A 329 15.33 -4.02 -29.96
N LYS A 330 15.20 -2.71 -30.20
CA LYS A 330 16.25 -1.73 -29.91
C LYS A 330 16.43 -1.48 -28.41
N PHE A 331 15.45 -1.85 -27.59
CA PHE A 331 15.39 -1.52 -26.16
C PHE A 331 15.32 -2.80 -25.32
N PRO A 332 15.69 -2.76 -24.02
CA PRO A 332 15.46 -3.88 -23.11
C PRO A 332 13.98 -4.24 -22.99
N ILE A 333 13.66 -5.54 -22.92
CA ILE A 333 12.27 -6.05 -22.80
C ILE A 333 11.55 -5.53 -21.54
N PHE A 334 12.29 -5.33 -20.45
CA PHE A 334 11.78 -4.86 -19.18
C PHE A 334 12.66 -3.72 -18.66
N THR A 335 12.15 -2.49 -18.69
CA THR A 335 12.86 -1.31 -18.21
C THR A 335 11.91 -0.12 -18.08
N SER A 336 12.19 0.76 -17.11
CA SER A 336 11.53 2.06 -16.91
C SER A 336 12.29 3.24 -17.52
N HIS A 337 13.42 2.98 -18.18
CA HIS A 337 14.21 4.02 -18.83
C HIS A 337 13.58 4.49 -20.16
N THR A 338 13.93 5.71 -20.55
CA THR A 338 13.55 6.31 -21.82
C THR A 338 14.74 6.34 -22.78
N PHE A 339 14.48 6.15 -24.07
CA PHE A 339 15.52 5.96 -25.08
C PHE A 339 15.37 6.91 -26.27
N ASP A 340 16.45 7.06 -27.03
CA ASP A 340 16.44 7.67 -28.35
C ASP A 340 16.27 6.63 -29.47
N SER A 341 16.18 7.10 -30.72
CA SER A 341 15.99 6.28 -31.91
C SER A 341 17.11 5.25 -32.16
N THR A 342 18.27 5.43 -31.54
CA THR A 342 19.44 4.54 -31.67
C THR A 342 19.49 3.47 -30.58
N GLY A 343 18.60 3.53 -29.58
CA GLY A 343 18.60 2.59 -28.45
C GLY A 343 19.41 3.08 -27.25
N GLN A 344 19.99 4.28 -27.29
CA GLN A 344 20.72 4.86 -26.17
C GLN A 344 19.77 5.57 -25.21
N THR A 345 20.19 5.76 -23.96
CA THR A 345 19.40 6.51 -22.96
C THR A 345 19.18 7.94 -23.43
N TYR A 346 17.93 8.40 -23.36
CA TYR A 346 17.54 9.71 -23.89
C TYR A 346 18.23 10.86 -23.16
N ASP A 347 18.97 11.69 -23.90
CA ASP A 347 19.69 12.83 -23.36
C ASP A 347 18.82 14.10 -23.34
N LEU A 348 18.25 14.40 -22.16
CA LEU A 348 17.39 15.57 -21.94
C LEU A 348 18.13 16.90 -22.14
N SER A 349 19.45 16.94 -21.95
CA SER A 349 20.23 18.18 -22.04
C SER A 349 20.30 18.74 -23.45
N ARG A 350 20.10 17.89 -24.47
CA ARG A 350 20.12 18.27 -25.89
C ARG A 350 18.82 18.92 -26.36
N VAL A 351 17.73 18.69 -25.64
CA VAL A 351 16.37 19.08 -26.06
C VAL A 351 15.79 20.16 -25.17
N LEU A 352 16.28 20.27 -23.94
CA LEU A 352 15.78 21.24 -22.99
C LEU A 352 16.69 22.48 -22.98
N ASN A 353 16.12 23.65 -23.23
CA ASN A 353 16.85 24.89 -23.03
C ASN A 353 17.08 25.09 -21.52
N GLN A 354 18.34 24.98 -21.10
CA GLN A 354 18.68 25.07 -19.69
C GLN A 354 18.41 26.44 -19.07
N THR A 355 18.22 27.50 -19.85
CA THR A 355 17.94 28.86 -19.35
C THR A 355 16.45 29.12 -19.19
N THR A 356 15.65 28.90 -20.23
CA THR A 356 14.21 29.15 -20.25
C THR A 356 13.38 27.98 -19.70
N PHE A 357 13.95 26.77 -19.66
CA PHE A 357 13.25 25.52 -19.32
C PHE A 357 12.16 25.14 -20.33
N ASP A 358 12.25 25.68 -21.54
CA ASP A 358 11.39 25.29 -22.66
C ASP A 358 12.02 24.18 -23.48
N ILE A 359 11.16 23.41 -24.14
CA ILE A 359 11.57 22.39 -25.10
C ILE A 359 12.05 23.11 -26.38
N ASP A 360 13.32 22.91 -26.72
CA ASP A 360 13.86 23.30 -28.02
C ASP A 360 13.33 22.33 -29.09
N ARG A 361 12.36 22.80 -29.88
CA ARG A 361 11.70 22.01 -30.91
C ARG A 361 12.64 21.66 -32.07
N GLU A 362 13.58 22.54 -32.39
CA GLU A 362 14.52 22.30 -33.48
C GLU A 362 15.54 21.24 -33.06
N ALA A 363 16.11 21.38 -31.87
CA ALA A 363 17.03 20.40 -31.31
C ALA A 363 16.35 19.03 -31.09
N TYR A 364 15.08 19.02 -30.66
CA TYR A 364 14.27 17.80 -30.55
C TYR A 364 14.12 17.07 -31.89
N ASN A 365 13.72 17.81 -32.93
CA ASN A 365 13.49 17.24 -34.26
C ASN A 365 14.78 16.72 -34.90
N ASN A 366 15.92 17.36 -34.60
CA ASN A 366 17.24 16.96 -35.11
C ASN A 366 17.87 15.81 -34.31
N TYR A 367 17.60 15.70 -33.00
CA TYR A 367 18.16 14.66 -32.15
C TYR A 367 17.35 13.36 -32.24
N SER A 368 16.19 13.31 -31.61
CA SER A 368 15.35 12.12 -31.60
C SER A 368 14.00 12.34 -30.91
N LYS A 369 13.01 11.56 -31.36
CA LYS A 369 11.78 11.35 -30.61
C LYS A 369 12.07 10.54 -29.34
N LEU A 370 11.21 10.69 -28.33
CA LEU A 370 11.30 9.92 -27.10
C LEU A 370 10.75 8.51 -27.35
N TYR A 371 11.54 7.48 -27.11
CA TYR A 371 11.14 6.08 -27.20
C TYR A 371 11.00 5.46 -25.81
N LEU A 372 9.98 4.61 -25.66
CA LEU A 372 9.71 3.83 -24.46
C LEU A 372 9.81 2.34 -24.79
N SER A 373 10.18 1.52 -23.81
CA SER A 373 10.04 0.08 -23.93
C SER A 373 8.55 -0.28 -24.11
N THR A 374 8.26 -1.39 -24.78
CA THR A 374 6.88 -1.86 -24.99
C THR A 374 6.17 -2.12 -23.66
N PHE A 375 6.87 -2.71 -22.70
CA PHE A 375 6.35 -2.89 -21.35
C PHE A 375 5.95 -1.57 -20.71
N PHE A 376 6.86 -0.56 -20.72
CA PHE A 376 6.57 0.74 -20.11
C PHE A 376 5.40 1.44 -20.82
N ALA A 377 5.34 1.39 -22.16
CA ALA A 377 4.24 1.94 -22.92
C ALA A 377 2.88 1.30 -22.57
N PHE A 378 2.83 -0.04 -22.44
CA PHE A 378 1.60 -0.73 -22.03
C PHE A 378 1.20 -0.40 -20.60
N SER A 379 2.12 -0.43 -19.65
CA SER A 379 1.84 -0.06 -18.26
C SER A 379 1.29 1.37 -18.16
N TYR A 380 1.86 2.31 -18.92
CA TYR A 380 1.40 3.69 -18.93
C TYR A 380 0.02 3.84 -19.58
N GLY A 381 -0.22 3.19 -20.72
CA GLY A 381 -1.50 3.20 -21.41
C GLY A 381 -2.64 2.59 -20.57
N LEU A 382 -2.39 1.47 -19.91
CA LEU A 382 -3.36 0.80 -19.04
C LEU A 382 -3.65 1.60 -17.76
N SER A 383 -2.67 2.35 -17.26
CA SER A 383 -2.88 3.27 -16.14
C SER A 383 -3.94 4.33 -16.48
N PHE A 384 -3.92 4.88 -17.71
CA PHE A 384 -5.00 5.76 -18.17
C PHE A 384 -6.31 5.02 -18.39
N ALA A 385 -6.26 3.81 -18.96
CA ALA A 385 -7.46 3.00 -19.20
C ALA A 385 -8.21 2.67 -17.90
N THR A 386 -7.53 2.63 -16.75
CA THR A 386 -8.14 2.36 -15.44
C THR A 386 -9.23 3.38 -15.08
N LEU A 387 -9.04 4.66 -15.43
CA LEU A 387 -10.05 5.70 -15.20
C LEU A 387 -11.32 5.43 -16.00
N THR A 388 -11.16 5.13 -17.29
CA THR A 388 -12.28 4.79 -18.18
C THR A 388 -12.93 3.47 -17.78
N ALA A 389 -12.15 2.48 -17.37
CA ALA A 389 -12.64 1.19 -16.90
C ALA A 389 -13.56 1.35 -15.69
N THR A 390 -13.30 2.34 -14.82
CA THR A 390 -14.20 2.65 -13.68
C THR A 390 -15.57 3.12 -14.19
N ILE A 391 -15.60 4.00 -15.19
CA ILE A 391 -16.86 4.47 -15.81
C ILE A 391 -17.59 3.31 -16.47
N SER A 392 -16.88 2.49 -17.27
CA SER A 392 -17.45 1.31 -17.92
C SER A 392 -17.99 0.30 -16.91
N HIS A 393 -17.27 0.07 -15.81
CA HIS A 393 -17.70 -0.82 -14.73
C HIS A 393 -18.99 -0.31 -14.08
N VAL A 394 -19.07 0.99 -13.76
CA VAL A 394 -20.31 1.57 -13.24
C VAL A 394 -21.44 1.44 -14.26
N ALA A 395 -21.20 1.74 -15.54
CA ALA A 395 -22.21 1.64 -16.58
C ALA A 395 -22.73 0.20 -16.78
N LEU A 396 -21.85 -0.81 -16.77
CA LEU A 396 -22.24 -2.20 -17.00
C LEU A 396 -22.89 -2.87 -15.79
N PHE A 397 -22.40 -2.58 -14.58
CA PHE A 397 -22.86 -3.26 -13.37
C PHE A 397 -23.92 -2.48 -12.59
N HIS A 398 -24.00 -1.15 -12.79
CA HIS A 398 -24.92 -0.27 -12.06
C HIS A 398 -25.74 0.65 -13.00
N GLY A 399 -25.48 0.64 -14.29
CA GLY A 399 -26.33 1.30 -15.28
C GLY A 399 -27.61 0.50 -15.44
N LYS A 400 -28.71 1.06 -14.93
CA LYS A 400 -30.06 0.66 -15.34
C LYS A 400 -30.48 1.45 -16.57
#